data_AF-A0A150WGX7-F1
#
_entry.id   AF-A0A150WGX7-F1
#
_cell.length_a   1.000
_cell.length_b   1.000
_cell.length_c   1.000
_cell.angle_alpha   90.00
_cell.angle_beta   90.00
_cell.angle_gamma   90.00
#
_symmetry.space_group_name_H-M   'P 1'
#
loop_
_entity.id
_entity.type
_entity.pdbx_description
1 polymer ?
#
loop_
_entity_poly.entity_id
_entity_poly.type
_entity_poly.pdbx_seq_one_letter_code
_entity_poly.pdbx_strand_id
1 'polypeptide(L)'
;MAKEPQELKWIENLLPEGGYRRRGMFGGFGYYVDDKIVLLIFESEGGSRTYKKKTYNFDLWNGCMFPVDHELQEKALQQCPFLVPHPILPKWLYLPLHTENFDDLVEEVITRVFRPNSFWGSIPKPKGKKNSTKKSKSIDDGISVKMDTRRPRMFSDEPAEDVLAKATKISDLKNLGATAEKSFHQAGIKTPKQFFALGWKKTLLKLAAVNKKNLHAIYGYALIGALTNKEFNMITEDEKQQAREFTKAVREAEKAKSKAKPNATVKKKTKKR
;
A
#
# COMPACT_ATOMS: atom_id res chain seq x y z
N MET A 1 17.95 -4.59 5.84
CA MET A 1 19.11 -3.67 5.90
C MET A 1 19.90 -3.87 4.61
N ALA A 2 20.55 -2.84 4.07
CA ALA A 2 21.43 -3.01 2.89
C ALA A 2 22.65 -3.83 3.30
N LYS A 3 23.06 -4.79 2.47
CA LYS A 3 24.29 -5.58 2.68
C LYS A 3 25.44 -4.88 1.96
N GLU A 4 26.61 -4.87 2.58
CA GLU A 4 27.83 -4.31 1.98
C GLU A 4 28.21 -5.11 0.73
N PRO A 5 28.36 -4.46 -0.44
CA PRO A 5 28.79 -5.15 -1.65
C PRO A 5 30.22 -5.70 -1.46
N GLN A 6 30.45 -6.93 -1.90
CA GLN A 6 31.76 -7.57 -1.90
C GLN A 6 32.33 -7.56 -3.32
N GLU A 7 31.61 -8.16 -4.27
CA GLU A 7 32.03 -8.26 -5.67
C GLU A 7 31.97 -6.91 -6.38
N LEU A 8 30.97 -6.07 -6.08
CA LEU A 8 30.75 -4.80 -6.77
C LEU A 8 31.43 -3.60 -6.11
N LYS A 9 32.22 -3.84 -5.06
CA LYS A 9 32.84 -2.76 -4.27
C LYS A 9 33.85 -1.94 -5.08
N TRP A 10 34.54 -2.55 -6.04
CA TRP A 10 35.54 -1.88 -6.88
C TRP A 10 34.96 -0.70 -7.67
N ILE A 11 33.66 -0.68 -7.95
CA ILE A 11 32.98 0.41 -8.66
C ILE A 11 33.03 1.70 -7.85
N GLU A 12 33.12 1.62 -6.51
CA GLU A 12 33.31 2.80 -5.66
C GLU A 12 34.63 3.53 -5.97
N ASN A 13 35.65 2.84 -6.49
CA ASN A 13 36.93 3.43 -6.88
C ASN A 13 36.83 4.26 -8.17
N LEU A 14 35.77 4.06 -8.97
CA LEU A 14 35.52 4.87 -10.17
C LEU A 14 34.81 6.20 -9.84
N LEU A 15 34.34 6.37 -8.61
CA LEU A 15 33.68 7.58 -8.16
C LEU A 15 34.74 8.60 -7.68
N PRO A 16 34.45 9.92 -7.77
CA PRO A 16 35.38 10.95 -7.32
C PRO A 16 35.71 10.81 -5.83
N GLU A 17 36.99 10.72 -5.49
CA GLU A 17 37.46 10.58 -4.11
C GLU A 17 36.93 11.71 -3.22
N GLY A 18 36.20 11.36 -2.15
CA GLY A 18 35.63 12.31 -1.19
C GLY A 18 34.46 13.15 -1.71
N GLY A 19 34.06 13.01 -2.98
CA GLY A 19 33.01 13.79 -3.63
C GLY A 19 31.62 13.14 -3.65
N TYR A 20 31.46 11.95 -3.07
CA TYR A 20 30.19 11.23 -3.09
C TYR A 20 29.62 10.96 -1.69
N ARG A 21 28.29 10.92 -1.61
CA ARG A 21 27.52 10.49 -0.43
C ARG A 21 26.90 9.13 -0.72
N ARG A 22 27.05 8.19 0.20
CA ARG A 22 26.48 6.84 0.11
C ARG A 22 25.23 6.71 0.99
N ARG A 23 24.16 6.11 0.46
CA ARG A 23 22.91 5.87 1.21
C ARG A 23 22.31 4.51 0.90
N GLY A 24 21.95 3.75 1.94
CA GLY A 24 21.24 2.48 1.77
C GLY A 24 19.84 2.67 1.17
N MET A 25 19.55 2.00 0.05
CA MET A 25 18.27 2.06 -0.67
C MET A 25 17.93 0.72 -1.32
N PHE A 26 16.68 0.27 -1.17
CA PHE A 26 16.15 -0.94 -1.81
C PHE A 26 16.97 -2.23 -1.61
N GLY A 27 17.72 -2.33 -0.50
CA GLY A 27 18.57 -3.48 -0.20
C GLY A 27 20.02 -3.36 -0.70
N GLY A 28 20.35 -2.32 -1.46
CA GLY A 28 21.71 -1.97 -1.88
C GLY A 28 22.08 -0.54 -1.48
N PHE A 29 23.00 0.08 -2.22
CA PHE A 29 23.48 1.43 -1.98
C PHE A 29 23.27 2.34 -3.18
N GLY A 30 22.75 3.54 -2.93
CA GLY A 30 22.75 4.64 -3.88
C GLY A 30 23.89 5.61 -3.60
N TYR A 31 24.56 6.03 -4.66
CA TYR A 31 25.68 6.96 -4.65
C TYR A 31 25.23 8.29 -5.23
N TYR A 32 25.49 9.34 -4.45
CA TYR A 32 25.11 10.70 -4.76
C TYR A 32 26.37 11.52 -4.96
N VAL A 33 26.48 12.21 -6.09
CA VAL A 33 27.54 13.21 -6.31
C VAL A 33 26.87 14.56 -6.36
N ASP A 34 27.37 15.50 -5.56
CA ASP A 34 26.67 16.72 -5.17
C ASP A 34 25.27 16.36 -4.60
N ASP A 35 24.21 16.59 -5.37
CA ASP A 35 22.80 16.28 -5.04
C ASP A 35 22.12 15.33 -6.05
N LYS A 36 22.87 14.80 -7.01
CA LYS A 36 22.36 13.87 -8.03
C LYS A 36 22.64 12.44 -7.60
N ILE A 37 21.62 11.58 -7.62
CA ILE A 37 21.86 10.12 -7.56
C ILE A 37 22.35 9.67 -8.93
N VAL A 38 23.55 9.11 -9.00
CA VAL A 38 24.23 8.78 -10.26
C VAL A 38 24.39 7.28 -10.48
N LEU A 39 24.48 6.51 -9.39
CA LEU A 39 24.68 5.08 -9.42
C LEU A 39 23.93 4.43 -8.26
N LEU A 40 23.40 3.24 -8.47
CA LEU A 40 23.02 2.34 -7.41
C LEU A 40 23.63 0.97 -7.65
N ILE A 41 24.16 0.37 -6.59
CA ILE A 41 24.75 -0.96 -6.61
C ILE A 41 23.87 -1.89 -5.78
N PHE A 42 23.57 -3.05 -6.35
CA PHE A 42 22.83 -4.11 -5.69
C PHE A 42 23.61 -5.40 -5.80
N GLU A 43 23.85 -6.04 -4.66
CA GLU A 43 24.50 -7.35 -4.59
C GLU A 43 23.61 -8.24 -3.72
N SER A 44 22.71 -8.97 -4.38
CA SER A 44 21.79 -9.90 -3.74
C SER A 44 22.01 -11.28 -4.30
N GLU A 45 22.73 -12.11 -3.55
CA GLU A 45 22.86 -13.55 -3.80
C GLU A 45 21.46 -14.19 -3.93
N GLY A 46 21.20 -14.88 -5.03
CA GLY A 46 19.90 -15.53 -5.30
C GLY A 46 18.75 -14.54 -5.57
N GLY A 47 19.05 -13.40 -6.18
CA GLY A 47 18.08 -12.35 -6.49
C GLY A 47 16.79 -12.84 -7.17
N SER A 48 15.68 -12.14 -6.92
CA SER A 48 14.41 -12.53 -7.52
C SER A 48 14.42 -12.29 -9.03
N ARG A 49 14.23 -13.36 -9.81
CA ARG A 49 14.02 -13.29 -11.28
C ARG A 49 12.56 -13.08 -11.66
N THR A 50 11.66 -13.01 -10.69
CA THR A 50 10.21 -12.94 -10.95
C THR A 50 9.62 -11.65 -10.42
N TYR A 51 8.85 -10.96 -11.27
CA TYR A 51 8.10 -9.78 -10.87
C TYR A 51 6.77 -9.72 -11.62
N LYS A 52 5.67 -9.50 -10.90
CA LYS A 52 4.30 -9.47 -11.47
C LYS A 52 3.97 -10.67 -12.38
N LYS A 53 4.41 -11.87 -11.99
CA LYS A 53 4.24 -13.13 -12.76
C LYS A 53 5.01 -13.19 -14.09
N LYS A 54 5.95 -12.28 -14.33
CA LYS A 54 6.91 -12.37 -15.43
C LYS A 54 8.26 -12.86 -14.88
N THR A 55 8.91 -13.74 -15.63
CA THR A 55 10.25 -14.25 -15.34
C THR A 55 11.25 -13.58 -16.26
N TYR A 56 12.34 -13.07 -15.70
CA TYR A 56 13.44 -12.44 -16.41
C TYR A 56 14.62 -13.41 -16.49
N ASN A 57 15.46 -13.26 -17.52
CA ASN A 57 16.68 -14.05 -17.72
C ASN A 57 17.84 -13.57 -16.83
N PHE A 58 17.66 -12.47 -16.11
CA PHE A 58 18.64 -11.89 -15.20
C PHE A 58 18.02 -11.64 -13.81
N ASP A 59 18.88 -11.49 -12.81
CA ASP A 59 18.48 -11.17 -11.44
C ASP A 59 18.12 -9.68 -11.33
N LEU A 60 16.96 -9.36 -10.77
CA LEU A 60 16.44 -7.98 -10.71
C LEU A 60 17.17 -7.08 -9.71
N TRP A 61 17.96 -7.66 -8.81
CA TRP A 61 18.63 -6.93 -7.72
C TRP A 61 20.08 -7.40 -7.55
N ASN A 62 20.76 -7.69 -8.66
CA ASN A 62 22.17 -8.08 -8.67
C ASN A 62 22.90 -7.44 -9.87
N GLY A 63 23.47 -6.26 -9.66
CA GLY A 63 24.07 -5.42 -10.70
C GLY A 63 24.01 -3.92 -10.37
N CYS A 64 24.14 -3.09 -11.41
CA CYS A 64 24.20 -1.64 -11.30
C CYS A 64 22.99 -0.95 -11.94
N MET A 65 22.48 0.10 -11.30
CA MET A 65 21.48 0.99 -11.87
C MET A 65 22.03 2.40 -12.05
N PHE A 66 21.69 3.00 -13.19
CA PHE A 66 22.05 4.35 -13.57
C PHE A 66 20.76 5.17 -13.71
N PRO A 67 20.47 6.07 -12.76
CA PRO A 67 19.30 6.93 -12.84
C PRO A 67 19.44 7.91 -14.00
N VAL A 68 18.40 8.04 -14.79
CA VAL A 68 18.26 9.06 -15.83
C VAL A 68 16.84 9.63 -15.74
N ASP A 69 16.64 10.88 -16.13
CA ASP A 69 15.29 11.42 -16.26
C ASP A 69 14.58 10.79 -17.48
N HIS A 70 13.27 10.54 -17.33
CA HIS A 70 12.51 9.76 -18.33
C HIS A 70 12.56 10.38 -19.74
N GLU A 71 12.63 11.70 -19.82
CA GLU A 71 12.74 12.46 -21.08
C GLU A 71 14.07 12.22 -21.82
N LEU A 72 15.11 11.83 -21.08
CA LEU A 72 16.47 11.63 -21.59
C LEU A 72 16.84 10.15 -21.69
N GLN A 73 15.93 9.25 -21.32
CA GLN A 73 16.18 7.81 -21.30
C GLN A 73 16.44 7.24 -22.70
N GLU A 74 15.72 7.69 -23.72
CA GLU A 74 15.96 7.26 -25.11
C GLU A 74 17.36 7.66 -25.58
N LYS A 75 17.78 8.88 -25.26
CA LYS A 75 19.13 9.38 -25.56
C LYS A 75 20.21 8.58 -24.81
N ALA A 76 19.94 8.19 -23.56
CA ALA A 76 20.81 7.34 -22.78
C ALA A 76 20.96 5.94 -23.41
N LEU A 77 19.86 5.35 -23.88
CA LEU A 77 19.86 4.05 -24.55
C LEU A 77 20.54 4.08 -25.92
N GLN A 78 20.43 5.19 -26.67
CA GLN A 78 21.20 5.39 -27.89
C GLN A 78 22.72 5.42 -27.62
N GLN A 79 23.10 5.96 -26.46
CA GLN A 79 24.50 6.05 -26.03
C GLN A 79 25.04 4.74 -25.47
N CYS A 80 24.22 3.99 -24.74
CA CYS A 80 24.56 2.76 -24.04
C CYS A 80 23.44 1.72 -24.28
N PRO A 81 23.41 1.07 -25.46
CA PRO A 81 22.30 0.19 -25.86
C PRO A 81 22.24 -1.13 -25.08
N PHE A 82 23.31 -1.48 -24.37
CA PHE A 82 23.39 -2.65 -23.49
C PHE A 82 22.62 -2.47 -22.17
N LEU A 83 22.24 -1.24 -21.83
CA LEU A 83 21.43 -0.97 -20.64
C LEU A 83 19.96 -1.28 -20.90
N VAL A 84 19.27 -1.77 -19.86
CA VAL A 84 17.85 -2.13 -19.95
C VAL A 84 17.04 -1.34 -18.91
N PRO A 85 15.87 -0.77 -19.25
CA PRO A 85 14.99 -0.19 -18.23
C PRO A 85 14.61 -1.21 -17.16
N HIS A 86 14.79 -0.86 -15.89
CA HIS A 86 14.57 -1.82 -14.81
C HIS A 86 13.07 -2.21 -14.69
N PRO A 87 12.71 -3.51 -14.63
CA PRO A 87 11.31 -3.94 -14.59
C PRO A 87 10.45 -3.39 -13.44
N ILE A 88 11.06 -3.06 -12.31
CA ILE A 88 10.38 -2.54 -11.11
C ILE A 88 10.45 -1.01 -11.07
N LEU A 89 11.56 -0.44 -11.55
CA LEU A 89 11.87 0.99 -11.52
C LEU A 89 12.21 1.46 -12.94
N PRO A 90 11.24 1.56 -13.85
CA PRO A 90 11.48 1.76 -15.29
C PRO A 90 12.19 3.08 -15.61
N LYS A 91 12.18 4.05 -14.68
CA LYS A 91 12.96 5.29 -14.80
C LYS A 91 14.47 5.02 -14.80
N TRP A 92 14.93 3.94 -14.18
CA TRP A 92 16.34 3.65 -13.97
C TRP A 92 16.81 2.61 -14.98
N LEU A 93 17.96 2.88 -15.59
CA LEU A 93 18.61 1.95 -16.51
C LEU A 93 19.45 0.96 -15.71
N TYR A 94 19.42 -0.31 -16.09
CA TYR A 94 19.98 -1.41 -15.33
C TYR A 94 20.98 -2.21 -16.17
N LEU A 95 22.08 -2.59 -15.53
CA LEU A 95 23.08 -3.50 -16.02
C LEU A 95 23.21 -4.68 -15.04
N PRO A 96 22.73 -5.88 -15.41
CA PRO A 96 22.87 -7.07 -14.58
C PRO A 96 24.35 -7.49 -14.44
N LEU A 97 24.74 -7.98 -13.26
CA LEU A 97 26.10 -8.44 -12.96
C LEU A 97 26.61 -9.51 -13.95
N HIS A 98 25.76 -10.47 -14.33
CA HIS A 98 26.13 -11.59 -15.21
C HIS A 98 26.13 -11.23 -16.70
N THR A 99 26.25 -9.95 -17.04
CA THR A 99 26.37 -9.49 -18.43
C THR A 99 27.81 -9.66 -18.90
N GLU A 100 28.02 -10.05 -20.16
CA GLU A 100 29.37 -10.14 -20.73
C GLU A 100 30.05 -8.76 -20.72
N ASN A 101 31.33 -8.71 -20.37
CA ASN A 101 32.12 -7.48 -20.22
C ASN A 101 31.51 -6.49 -19.23
N PHE A 102 30.85 -6.97 -18.17
CA PHE A 102 30.20 -6.13 -17.16
C PHE A 102 31.11 -5.00 -16.66
N ASP A 103 32.37 -5.30 -16.32
CA ASP A 103 33.32 -4.34 -15.77
C ASP A 103 33.58 -3.18 -16.75
N ASP A 104 33.93 -3.50 -18.00
CA ASP A 104 34.18 -2.51 -19.06
C ASP A 104 32.94 -1.64 -19.34
N LEU A 105 31.76 -2.26 -19.35
CA LEU A 105 30.49 -1.57 -19.58
C LEU A 105 30.15 -0.61 -18.43
N VAL A 106 30.43 -1.00 -17.18
CA VAL A 106 30.27 -0.11 -16.02
C VAL A 106 31.22 1.08 -16.13
N GLU A 107 32.49 0.84 -16.42
CA GLU A 107 33.49 1.90 -16.60
C GLU A 107 33.09 2.88 -17.70
N GLU A 108 32.58 2.38 -18.83
CA GLU A 108 32.10 3.21 -19.92
C GLU A 108 30.95 4.13 -19.48
N VAL A 109 29.96 3.60 -18.76
CA VAL A 109 28.82 4.38 -18.28
C VAL A 109 29.28 5.40 -17.25
N ILE A 110 30.11 5.02 -16.28
CA ILE A 110 30.62 5.92 -15.24
C ILE A 110 31.44 7.06 -15.85
N THR A 111 32.30 6.75 -16.83
CA THR A 111 33.06 7.77 -17.58
C THR A 111 32.12 8.78 -18.24
N ARG A 112 30.99 8.34 -18.80
CA ARG A 112 29.99 9.22 -19.41
C ARG A 112 29.19 10.00 -18.37
N VAL A 113 28.89 9.41 -17.22
CA VAL A 113 28.19 10.04 -16.10
C VAL A 113 28.94 11.28 -15.63
N PHE A 114 30.28 11.22 -15.56
CA PHE A 114 31.11 12.31 -15.06
C PHE A 114 31.61 13.30 -16.12
N ARG A 115 31.18 13.18 -17.39
CA ARG A 115 31.51 14.19 -18.40
C ARG A 115 30.88 15.55 -18.04
N PRO A 116 31.56 16.67 -18.35
CA PRO A 116 30.94 17.99 -18.27
C PRO A 116 29.62 18.04 -19.05
N ASN A 117 28.57 18.63 -18.46
CA ASN A 117 27.21 18.69 -19.02
C ASN A 117 26.53 17.32 -19.23
N SER A 118 26.93 16.31 -18.46
CA SER A 118 26.25 15.02 -18.43
C SER A 118 24.80 15.17 -17.94
N PHE A 119 23.90 14.51 -18.66
CA PHE A 119 22.48 14.39 -18.33
C PHE A 119 22.18 13.15 -17.47
N TRP A 120 23.22 12.38 -17.13
CA TRP A 120 23.10 11.24 -16.25
C TRP A 120 22.89 11.66 -14.81
N GLY A 121 22.23 10.79 -14.06
CA GLY A 121 21.79 11.03 -12.72
C GLY A 121 20.43 11.71 -12.66
N SER A 122 19.81 11.65 -11.50
CA SER A 122 18.58 12.40 -11.25
C SER A 122 18.68 13.09 -9.90
N ILE A 123 18.19 14.33 -9.83
CA ILE A 123 18.06 15.00 -8.54
C ILE A 123 16.79 14.42 -7.91
N PRO A 124 16.87 13.79 -6.72
CA PRO A 124 15.68 13.37 -6.02
C PRO A 124 14.85 14.63 -5.77
N LYS A 125 13.70 14.74 -6.45
CA LYS A 125 12.79 15.85 -6.18
C LYS A 125 12.52 15.82 -4.68
N PRO A 126 12.75 16.93 -3.95
CA PRO A 126 12.32 16.98 -2.56
C PRO A 126 10.86 16.55 -2.60
N LYS A 127 10.51 15.56 -1.78
CA LYS A 127 9.10 15.18 -1.65
C LYS A 127 8.42 16.47 -1.21
N GLY A 128 7.83 17.19 -2.16
CA GLY A 128 6.95 18.30 -1.85
C GLY A 128 6.03 17.72 -0.81
N LYS A 129 5.93 18.38 0.35
CA LYS A 129 4.93 18.02 1.37
C LYS A 129 3.70 17.71 0.55
N LYS A 130 3.31 16.43 0.50
CA LYS A 130 2.12 16.04 -0.24
C LYS A 130 1.07 16.89 0.45
N ASN A 131 0.60 17.93 -0.23
CA ASN A 131 -0.61 18.62 0.16
C ASN A 131 -1.63 17.50 0.06
N SER A 132 -1.86 16.86 1.21
CA SER A 132 -2.99 16.00 1.41
C SER A 132 -4.16 16.95 1.39
N THR A 133 -4.59 17.30 0.18
CA THR A 133 -5.83 18.02 -0.06
C THR A 133 -6.97 17.02 0.14
N LYS A 134 -7.03 16.40 1.32
CA LYS A 134 -8.29 16.15 1.98
C LYS A 134 -8.52 17.39 2.83
N LYS A 135 -9.31 18.31 2.28
CA LYS A 135 -10.09 19.27 3.05
C LYS A 135 -10.83 18.48 4.14
N SER A 136 -10.20 18.31 5.31
CA SER A 136 -10.95 18.33 6.55
C SER A 136 -11.48 19.75 6.63
N LYS A 137 -12.76 19.93 6.30
CA LYS A 137 -13.51 21.07 6.84
C LYS A 137 -13.36 20.94 8.36
N SER A 138 -12.41 21.68 8.93
CA SER A 138 -12.50 22.07 10.33
C SER A 138 -13.76 22.90 10.41
N ILE A 139 -14.84 22.27 10.88
CA ILE A 139 -15.92 23.01 11.50
C ILE A 139 -15.25 23.60 12.74
N ASP A 140 -14.95 24.87 12.59
CA ASP A 140 -14.73 25.82 13.67
C ASP A 140 -16.02 25.83 14.49
N ASP A 141 -16.01 25.05 15.58
CA ASP A 141 -16.93 25.18 16.70
C ASP A 141 -16.15 24.83 17.97
N GLY A 142 -15.36 25.80 18.43
CA GLY A 142 -15.46 26.24 19.82
C GLY A 142 -14.97 25.33 20.96
N ILE A 143 -14.02 24.41 20.78
CA ILE A 143 -13.29 23.84 21.94
C ILE A 143 -11.81 23.60 21.60
N SER A 144 -10.95 24.55 22.00
CA SER A 144 -9.49 24.40 21.97
C SER A 144 -9.02 23.49 23.11
N VAL A 145 -9.24 22.18 23.02
CA VAL A 145 -8.43 21.24 23.81
C VAL A 145 -7.14 21.01 23.04
N LYS A 146 -6.04 21.54 23.58
CA LYS A 146 -4.67 21.31 23.12
C LYS A 146 -4.44 19.79 23.09
N MET A 147 -4.51 19.17 21.90
CA MET A 147 -4.33 17.73 21.75
C MET A 147 -2.94 17.34 22.24
N ASP A 148 -2.86 16.61 23.36
CA ASP A 148 -1.60 16.06 23.85
C ASP A 148 -1.18 14.89 22.97
N THR A 149 -0.22 15.13 22.09
CA THR A 149 0.31 14.14 21.14
C THR A 149 1.35 13.22 21.76
N ARG A 150 1.73 13.43 23.04
CA ARG A 150 2.74 12.61 23.74
C ARG A 150 2.18 11.25 24.17
N ARG A 151 0.86 11.11 24.22
CA ARG A 151 0.18 9.82 24.45
C ARG A 151 -0.63 9.46 23.22
N PRO A 152 -0.15 8.53 22.37
CA PRO A 152 -0.99 7.99 21.31
C PRO A 152 -2.25 7.38 21.94
N ARG A 153 -3.42 7.63 21.35
CA ARG A 153 -4.74 7.09 21.76
C ARG A 153 -4.78 5.57 22.00
N MET A 154 -3.73 4.85 21.62
CA MET A 154 -3.55 3.42 21.84
C MET A 154 -3.25 3.05 23.31
N PHE A 155 -3.02 4.03 24.20
CA PHE A 155 -2.68 3.80 25.61
C PHE A 155 -3.66 4.44 26.61
N SER A 156 -4.88 4.79 26.20
CA SER A 156 -5.89 5.30 27.13
C SER A 156 -6.75 4.16 27.69
N ASP A 157 -6.54 3.81 28.96
CA ASP A 157 -7.40 2.94 29.77
C ASP A 157 -8.67 3.69 30.22
N GLU A 158 -9.31 4.44 29.32
CA GLU A 158 -10.62 5.01 29.61
C GLU A 158 -11.67 3.89 29.61
N PRO A 159 -12.53 3.80 30.63
CA PRO A 159 -13.54 2.76 30.72
C PRO A 159 -14.49 2.84 29.52
N ALA A 160 -14.96 1.68 29.07
CA ALA A 160 -15.74 1.54 27.84
C ALA A 160 -16.95 2.48 27.79
N GLU A 161 -17.60 2.68 28.93
CA GLU A 161 -18.83 3.45 29.09
C GLU A 161 -18.64 4.95 28.76
N ASP A 162 -17.51 5.54 29.17
CA ASP A 162 -17.22 6.96 28.95
C ASP A 162 -16.89 7.26 27.49
N VAL A 163 -16.20 6.35 26.82
CA VAL A 163 -15.88 6.48 25.38
C VAL A 163 -17.15 6.33 24.54
N LEU A 164 -18.04 5.41 24.92
CA LEU A 164 -19.32 5.18 24.25
C LEU A 164 -20.28 6.37 24.45
N ALA A 165 -20.24 7.02 25.62
CA ALA A 165 -21.02 8.24 25.90
C ALA A 165 -20.52 9.48 25.12
N LYS A 166 -19.19 9.58 24.90
CA LYS A 166 -18.56 10.69 24.15
C LYS A 166 -18.59 10.53 22.63
N ALA A 167 -18.90 9.34 22.10
CA ALA A 167 -18.88 9.07 20.66
C ALA A 167 -20.01 9.82 19.92
N THR A 168 -19.63 10.81 19.10
CA THR A 168 -20.59 11.56 18.27
C THR A 168 -20.75 10.96 16.88
N LYS A 169 -19.70 10.33 16.35
CA LYS A 169 -19.68 9.69 15.03
C LYS A 169 -19.46 8.19 15.14
N ILE A 170 -19.88 7.46 14.10
CA ILE A 170 -19.66 6.01 14.01
C ILE A 170 -18.17 5.71 13.84
N SER A 171 -17.42 6.61 13.20
CA SER A 171 -15.96 6.51 13.06
C SER A 171 -15.19 6.64 14.37
N ASP A 172 -15.83 7.14 15.44
CA ASP A 172 -15.20 7.31 16.74
C ASP A 172 -15.18 5.99 17.53
N LEU A 173 -15.99 5.00 17.10
CA LEU A 173 -16.05 3.68 17.71
C LEU A 173 -14.84 2.83 17.29
N LYS A 174 -14.32 2.03 18.22
CA LYS A 174 -13.20 1.13 17.94
C LYS A 174 -13.55 0.17 16.80
N ASN A 175 -12.56 -0.12 15.96
CA ASN A 175 -12.65 -0.99 14.78
C ASN A 175 -13.52 -0.47 13.61
N LEU A 176 -14.19 0.68 13.76
CA LEU A 176 -15.02 1.27 12.71
C LEU A 176 -14.35 2.53 12.13
N GLY A 177 -13.82 2.42 10.92
CA GLY A 177 -13.23 3.55 10.20
C GLY A 177 -14.22 4.30 9.30
N ALA A 178 -13.75 5.35 8.64
CA ALA A 178 -14.56 6.18 7.72
C ALA A 178 -15.23 5.40 6.58
N THR A 179 -14.65 4.28 6.13
CA THR A 179 -15.27 3.41 5.11
C THR A 179 -16.46 2.64 5.67
N ALA A 180 -16.39 2.22 6.93
CA ALA A 180 -17.51 1.58 7.61
C ALA A 180 -18.63 2.61 7.83
N GLU A 181 -18.31 3.81 8.30
CA GLU A 181 -19.29 4.89 8.48
C GLU A 181 -20.09 5.19 7.19
N LYS A 182 -19.44 5.23 6.03
CA LYS A 182 -20.14 5.38 4.74
C LYS A 182 -21.13 4.25 4.48
N SER A 183 -20.74 3.01 4.79
CA SER A 183 -21.60 1.83 4.62
C SER A 183 -22.80 1.89 5.58
N PHE A 184 -22.58 2.38 6.81
CA PHE A 184 -23.64 2.61 7.80
C PHE A 184 -24.62 3.69 7.34
N HIS A 185 -24.12 4.81 6.83
CA HIS A 185 -24.96 5.89 6.29
C HIS A 185 -25.80 5.40 5.11
N GLN A 186 -25.21 4.60 4.22
CA GLN A 186 -25.95 3.95 3.11
C GLN A 186 -27.00 2.96 3.61
N ALA A 187 -26.74 2.29 4.74
CA ALA A 187 -27.68 1.38 5.40
C ALA A 187 -28.73 2.11 6.29
N GLY A 188 -28.72 3.44 6.29
CA GLY A 188 -29.66 4.28 7.05
C GLY A 188 -29.34 4.41 8.55
N ILE A 189 -28.15 4.00 8.99
CA ILE A 189 -27.67 4.16 10.37
C ILE A 189 -26.73 5.35 10.39
N LYS A 190 -27.19 6.48 10.93
CA LYS A 190 -26.44 7.76 10.92
C LYS A 190 -25.78 8.09 12.25
N THR A 191 -26.25 7.51 13.35
CA THR A 191 -25.75 7.83 14.69
C THR A 191 -25.31 6.58 15.45
N PRO A 192 -24.31 6.68 16.35
CA PRO A 192 -23.93 5.59 17.25
C PRO A 192 -25.09 5.09 18.09
N LYS A 193 -25.97 5.98 18.57
CA LYS A 193 -27.18 5.59 19.32
C LYS A 193 -28.10 4.64 18.55
N GLN A 194 -28.28 4.86 17.24
CA GLN A 194 -29.03 3.94 16.38
C GLN A 194 -28.33 2.59 16.25
N PHE A 195 -27.00 2.59 16.17
CA PHE A 195 -26.21 1.36 16.15
C PHE A 195 -26.36 0.55 17.45
N PHE A 196 -26.25 1.20 18.60
CA PHE A 196 -26.43 0.56 19.92
C PHE A 196 -27.83 -0.03 20.08
N ALA A 197 -28.87 0.72 19.68
CA ALA A 197 -30.25 0.25 19.76
C ALA A 197 -30.54 -0.96 18.85
N LEU A 198 -29.88 -1.06 17.70
CA LEU A 198 -30.05 -2.18 16.77
C LEU A 198 -29.24 -3.41 17.17
N GLY A 199 -28.07 -3.21 17.79
CA GLY A 199 -27.09 -4.24 18.06
C GLY A 199 -26.39 -4.75 16.80
N TRP A 200 -25.36 -5.59 16.99
CA TRP A 200 -24.48 -6.00 15.89
C TRP A 200 -25.17 -6.92 14.88
N LYS A 201 -26.05 -7.83 15.32
CA LYS A 201 -26.73 -8.81 14.45
C LYS A 201 -27.62 -8.13 13.40
N LYS A 202 -28.50 -7.21 13.84
CA LYS A 202 -29.41 -6.47 12.94
C LYS A 202 -28.65 -5.49 12.06
N THR A 203 -27.61 -4.86 12.61
CA THR A 203 -26.74 -3.94 11.87
C THR A 203 -26.03 -4.67 10.72
N LEU A 204 -25.49 -5.87 10.99
CA LEU A 204 -24.82 -6.67 9.96
C LEU A 204 -25.75 -7.05 8.81
N LEU A 205 -27.01 -7.39 9.10
CA LEU A 205 -28.03 -7.66 8.07
C LEU A 205 -28.34 -6.44 7.21
N LYS A 206 -28.49 -5.26 7.83
CA LYS A 206 -28.70 -4.00 7.09
C LYS A 206 -27.49 -3.64 6.21
N LEU A 207 -26.28 -3.85 6.71
CA LEU A 207 -25.05 -3.60 5.95
C LEU A 207 -24.85 -4.61 4.82
N ALA A 208 -25.25 -5.87 5.00
CA ALA A 208 -25.23 -6.89 3.97
C ALA A 208 -26.22 -6.61 2.84
N ALA A 209 -27.38 -6.02 3.15
CA ALA A 209 -28.38 -5.61 2.16
C ALA A 209 -27.84 -4.53 1.20
N VAL A 210 -27.03 -3.60 1.70
CA VAL A 210 -26.36 -2.57 0.87
C VAL A 210 -25.20 -3.16 0.10
N ASN A 211 -24.35 -3.95 0.76
CA ASN A 211 -23.18 -4.55 0.13
C ASN A 211 -22.92 -5.96 0.66
N LYS A 212 -23.15 -6.95 -0.21
CA LYS A 212 -22.95 -8.38 0.09
C LYS A 212 -21.51 -8.72 0.52
N LYS A 213 -20.51 -7.90 0.15
CA LYS A 213 -19.11 -8.09 0.58
C LYS A 213 -18.93 -7.88 2.09
N ASN A 214 -19.83 -7.14 2.74
CA ASN A 214 -19.79 -6.89 4.18
C ASN A 214 -20.25 -8.10 5.01
N LEU A 215 -20.85 -9.12 4.38
CA LEU A 215 -21.32 -10.33 5.04
C LEU A 215 -20.17 -11.33 5.25
N HIS A 216 -19.25 -11.02 6.15
CA HIS A 216 -18.16 -11.93 6.56
C HIS A 216 -17.87 -11.81 8.07
N ALA A 217 -17.34 -12.88 8.67
CA ALA A 217 -17.22 -13.02 10.13
C ALA A 217 -16.37 -11.91 10.78
N ILE A 218 -15.29 -11.46 10.12
CA ILE A 218 -14.41 -10.39 10.63
C ILE A 218 -15.18 -9.08 10.83
N TYR A 219 -16.11 -8.76 9.92
CA TYR A 219 -16.95 -7.59 10.05
C TYR A 219 -17.91 -7.70 11.25
N GLY A 220 -18.37 -8.92 11.55
CA GLY A 220 -19.10 -9.23 12.79
C GLY A 220 -18.27 -8.95 14.04
N TYR A 221 -17.00 -9.35 14.07
CA TYR A 221 -16.10 -9.05 15.19
C TYR A 221 -15.90 -7.55 15.36
N ALA A 222 -15.71 -6.81 14.26
CA ALA A 222 -15.56 -5.36 14.32
C ALA A 222 -16.79 -4.68 14.95
N LEU A 223 -18.00 -5.15 14.64
CA LEU A 223 -19.25 -4.64 15.23
C LEU A 223 -19.37 -5.00 16.72
N ILE A 224 -19.01 -6.22 17.11
CA ILE A 224 -19.04 -6.64 18.52
C ILE A 224 -18.02 -5.83 19.33
N GLY A 225 -16.81 -5.66 18.80
CA GLY A 225 -15.76 -4.84 19.42
C GLY A 225 -16.15 -3.37 19.53
N ALA A 226 -16.90 -2.85 18.55
CA ALA A 226 -17.45 -1.49 18.61
C ALA A 226 -18.51 -1.33 19.71
N LEU A 227 -19.30 -2.39 20.02
CA LEU A 227 -20.27 -2.37 21.13
C LEU A 227 -19.59 -2.48 22.49
N THR A 228 -18.57 -3.33 22.61
CA THR A 228 -17.87 -3.59 23.88
C THR A 228 -16.68 -2.65 24.11
N ASN A 229 -16.43 -1.73 23.17
CA ASN A 229 -15.25 -0.86 23.11
C ASN A 229 -13.91 -1.61 23.23
N LYS A 230 -13.85 -2.84 22.68
CA LYS A 230 -12.65 -3.69 22.63
C LYS A 230 -12.15 -3.81 21.20
N GLU A 231 -10.84 -4.05 21.05
CA GLU A 231 -10.30 -4.44 19.74
C GLU A 231 -10.85 -5.80 19.33
N PHE A 232 -11.04 -6.02 18.03
CA PHE A 232 -11.60 -7.29 17.54
C PHE A 232 -10.77 -8.52 17.91
N ASN A 233 -9.48 -8.34 18.21
CA ASN A 233 -8.58 -9.40 18.69
C ASN A 233 -8.89 -9.82 20.14
N MET A 234 -9.34 -8.87 20.97
CA MET A 234 -9.58 -9.01 22.41
C MET A 234 -11.01 -9.44 22.77
N ILE A 235 -11.82 -9.76 21.77
CA ILE A 235 -13.16 -10.33 21.91
C ILE A 235 -13.05 -11.79 22.35
N THR A 236 -13.97 -12.25 23.20
CA THR A 236 -13.98 -13.65 23.67
C THR A 236 -14.22 -14.62 22.51
N GLU A 237 -13.71 -15.85 22.63
CA GLU A 237 -13.86 -16.82 21.55
C GLU A 237 -15.34 -17.21 21.35
N ASP A 238 -16.15 -17.18 22.41
CA ASP A 238 -17.60 -17.40 22.34
C ASP A 238 -18.30 -16.36 21.45
N GLU A 239 -17.98 -15.07 21.61
CA GLU A 239 -18.53 -13.99 20.80
C GLU A 239 -18.09 -14.08 19.33
N LYS A 240 -16.83 -14.50 19.09
CA LYS A 240 -16.32 -14.77 17.74
C LYS A 240 -17.06 -15.96 17.12
N GLN A 241 -17.29 -17.02 17.88
CA GLN A 241 -18.00 -18.20 17.40
C GLN A 241 -19.45 -17.85 17.03
N GLN A 242 -20.14 -17.07 17.86
CA GLN A 242 -21.49 -16.56 17.55
C GLN A 242 -21.53 -15.76 16.25
N ALA A 243 -20.53 -14.91 15.99
CA ALA A 243 -20.45 -14.15 14.73
C ALA A 243 -20.18 -15.05 13.50
N ARG A 244 -19.36 -16.10 13.65
CA ARG A 244 -19.11 -17.09 12.59
C ARG A 244 -20.38 -17.87 12.25
N GLU A 245 -21.06 -18.39 13.27
CA GLU A 245 -22.29 -19.16 13.10
C GLU A 245 -23.40 -18.32 12.49
N PHE A 246 -23.59 -17.09 12.98
CA PHE A 246 -24.59 -16.18 12.43
C PHE A 246 -24.30 -15.83 10.96
N THR A 247 -23.05 -15.52 10.60
CA THR A 247 -22.72 -15.21 9.20
C THR A 247 -22.84 -16.41 8.28
N LYS A 248 -22.52 -17.61 8.76
CA LYS A 248 -22.73 -18.86 8.04
C LYS A 248 -24.22 -19.11 7.79
N ALA A 249 -25.05 -19.03 8.84
CA ALA A 249 -26.49 -19.21 8.74
C ALA A 249 -27.15 -18.21 7.78
N VAL A 250 -26.75 -16.93 7.81
CA VAL A 250 -27.28 -15.91 6.89
C VAL A 250 -26.90 -16.21 5.45
N ARG A 251 -25.65 -16.61 5.18
CA ARG A 251 -25.20 -17.01 3.84
C ARG A 251 -25.94 -18.24 3.32
N GLU A 252 -26.18 -19.23 4.17
CA GLU A 252 -26.95 -20.44 3.83
C GLU A 252 -28.41 -20.11 3.54
N ALA A 253 -29.04 -19.23 4.33
CA ALA A 253 -30.40 -18.76 4.10
C ALA A 253 -30.53 -17.96 2.79
N GLU A 254 -29.54 -17.13 2.42
CA GLU A 254 -29.53 -16.45 1.12
C GLU A 254 -29.41 -17.43 -0.05
N LYS A 255 -28.55 -18.46 0.07
CA LYS A 255 -28.41 -19.52 -0.94
C LYS A 255 -29.71 -20.33 -1.12
N ALA A 256 -30.41 -20.61 -0.03
CA ALA A 256 -31.71 -21.30 -0.09
C ALA A 256 -32.77 -20.44 -0.81
N LYS A 257 -32.81 -19.13 -0.53
CA LYS A 257 -33.73 -18.19 -1.21
C LYS A 257 -33.42 -18.02 -2.71
N SER A 258 -32.15 -18.09 -3.12
CA SER A 258 -31.81 -18.04 -4.56
C SER A 258 -32.21 -19.30 -5.31
N LYS A 259 -32.26 -20.46 -4.64
CA LYS A 259 -32.71 -21.73 -5.25
C LYS A 259 -34.24 -21.84 -5.37
N ALA A 260 -35.00 -21.08 -4.58
CA ALA A 260 -36.46 -21.13 -4.54
C ALA A 260 -37.19 -20.18 -5.53
N LYS A 261 -36.47 -19.37 -6.32
CA LYS A 261 -37.09 -18.57 -7.41
C LYS A 261 -36.97 -19.34 -8.73
N PRO A 262 -38.05 -19.94 -9.27
CA PRO A 262 -38.01 -20.52 -10.61
C PRO A 262 -37.84 -19.41 -11.65
N ASN A 263 -36.97 -19.65 -12.63
CA ASN A 263 -36.71 -18.77 -13.77
C ASN A 263 -37.99 -18.54 -14.59
N ALA A 264 -38.69 -17.44 -14.34
CA ALA A 264 -39.71 -16.92 -15.25
C ALA A 264 -39.05 -15.96 -16.26
N THR A 265 -38.52 -16.50 -17.35
CA THR A 265 -38.13 -15.73 -18.54
C THR A 265 -38.69 -16.37 -19.80
N VAL A 266 -39.95 -16.04 -20.07
CA VAL A 266 -40.57 -15.66 -21.35
C VAL A 266 -39.75 -15.97 -22.61
N LYS A 267 -40.15 -17.02 -23.34
CA LYS A 267 -39.86 -17.17 -24.78
C LYS A 267 -40.89 -16.34 -25.57
N LYS A 268 -40.52 -15.16 -26.05
CA LYS A 268 -41.12 -14.55 -27.26
C LYS A 268 -40.09 -14.63 -28.38
N LYS A 269 -40.13 -15.71 -29.17
CA LYS A 269 -39.44 -15.75 -30.46
C LYS A 269 -40.32 -15.07 -31.50
N THR A 270 -39.80 -13.95 -31.98
CA THR A 270 -40.25 -13.17 -33.13
C THR A 270 -40.30 -14.03 -34.38
N LYS A 271 -41.42 -13.93 -35.11
CA LYS A 271 -41.65 -14.48 -36.44
C LYS A 271 -41.04 -13.52 -37.48
N LYS A 272 -40.00 -13.96 -38.17
CA LYS A 272 -39.42 -13.47 -39.45
C LYS A 272 -38.62 -14.67 -39.95
N ARG A 273 -38.81 -15.23 -41.14
CA ARG A 273 -39.26 -14.73 -42.43
C ARG A 273 -39.86 -15.91 -43.19
#